data_AF-A0A3D3SBC7-F1
#
_entry.id   AF-A0A3D3SBC7-F1
#
_cell.length_a   1.000
_cell.length_b   1.000
_cell.length_c   1.000
_cell.angle_alpha   90.00
_cell.angle_beta   90.00
_cell.angle_gamma   90.00
#
_symmetry.space_group_name_H-M   'P 1'
#
loop_
_entity.id
_entity.type
_entity.pdbx_description
1 polymer ?
#
loop_
_entity_poly.entity_id
_entity_poly.type
_entity_poly.pdbx_seq_one_letter_code
_entity_poly.pdbx_strand_id
1 'polypeptide(L)' 'YNFLQAVVFGFGSGAGWWLAIMLLASIRTKLDKNTAIPAGLKGTGITFITIGFMAMAFIGFSGMIAVQ' A
#
# COMPACT_ATOMS: atom_id res chain seq x y z
N TYR A 1 17.68 16.09 -14.20
CA TYR A 1 16.38 16.58 -13.71
C TYR A 1 16.05 17.91 -14.36
N ASN A 2 15.39 17.86 -15.52
CA ASN A 2 14.77 19.06 -16.10
C ASN A 2 13.47 19.36 -15.31
N PHE A 3 12.97 20.60 -15.31
CA PHE A 3 11.76 20.97 -14.55
C PHE A 3 10.58 20.02 -14.83
N LEU A 4 10.39 19.66 -16.10
CA LEU A 4 9.36 18.71 -16.54
C LEU A 4 9.54 17.30 -15.94
N GLN A 5 10.78 16.84 -15.79
CA GLN A 5 11.11 15.53 -15.23
C GLN A 5 10.85 15.48 -13.73
N ALA A 6 11.10 16.57 -13.01
CA ALA A 6 10.79 16.70 -11.58
C ALA A 6 9.28 16.72 -11.32
N VAL A 7 8.51 17.40 -12.16
CA VAL A 7 7.04 17.43 -12.06
C VAL A 7 6.44 16.04 -12.28
N VAL A 8 6.88 15.32 -13.32
CA VAL A 8 6.39 13.95 -13.59
C VAL A 8 6.80 12.98 -12.49
N PHE A 9 8.03 13.08 -11.97
CA PHE A 9 8.48 12.26 -10.85
C PHE A 9 7.70 12.56 -9.55
N GLY A 10 7.45 13.84 -9.25
CA GLY A 10 6.63 14.26 -8.10
C GLY A 10 5.18 13.79 -8.22
N PHE A 11 4.59 13.90 -9.40
CA PHE A 11 3.22 13.42 -9.65
C PHE A 11 3.12 11.89 -9.57
N GLY A 12 4.07 11.16 -10.17
CA GLY A 12 4.11 9.70 -10.12
C GLY A 12 4.34 9.15 -8.71
N SER A 13 5.27 9.73 -7.95
CA SER A 13 5.53 9.35 -6.56
C SER A 13 4.34 9.67 -5.63
N GLY A 14 3.72 10.85 -5.81
CA GLY A 14 2.51 11.23 -5.08
C GLY A 14 1.32 10.32 -5.38
N ALA A 15 1.09 10.00 -6.65
CA ALA A 15 0.01 9.09 -7.07
C ALA A 15 0.22 7.67 -6.51
N GLY A 16 1.45 7.17 -6.48
CA GLY A 16 1.79 5.88 -5.88
C GLY A 16 1.51 5.84 -4.37
N TRP A 17 1.90 6.90 -3.66
CA TRP A 17 1.63 7.00 -2.22
C TRP A 17 0.14 7.08 -1.91
N TRP A 18 -0.61 7.87 -2.69
CA TRP A 18 -2.07 7.95 -2.58
C TRP A 18 -2.75 6.59 -2.80
N LEU A 19 -2.35 5.86 -3.84
CA LEU A 19 -2.84 4.51 -4.11
C LEU A 19 -2.56 3.54 -2.95
N ALA A 20 -1.36 3.59 -2.37
CA ALA A 20 -0.99 2.74 -1.23
C ALA A 20 -1.90 2.98 -0.01
N ILE A 21 -2.19 4.24 0.30
CA ILE A 21 -3.08 4.60 1.43
C ILE A 21 -4.52 4.17 1.17
N MET A 22 -5.03 4.38 -0.04
CA MET A 22 -6.39 3.95 -0.40
C MET A 22 -6.54 2.42 -0.32
N LEU A 23 -5.52 1.66 -0.75
CA LEU A 23 -5.51 0.21 -0.61
C LEU A 23 -5.56 -0.21 0.87
N LEU A 24 -4.68 0.38 1.69
CA LEU A 24 -4.62 0.08 3.12
C LEU A 24 -5.95 0.39 3.82
N ALA A 25 -6.56 1.54 3.51
CA ALA A 25 -7.86 1.94 4.03
C ALA A 25 -8.97 0.97 3.61
N SER A 26 -9.00 0.54 2.33
CA SER A 26 -9.97 -0.43 1.83
C SER A 26 -9.87 -1.76 2.58
N ILE A 27 -8.66 -2.30 2.75
CA ILE A 27 -8.45 -3.56 3.46
C ILE A 27 -8.83 -3.41 4.93
N ARG A 28 -8.40 -2.32 5.59
CA ARG A 28 -8.74 -2.02 7.00
C ARG A 28 -10.25 -2.00 7.22
N THR A 29 -10.99 -1.28 6.38
CA THR A 29 -12.46 -1.17 6.50
C THR A 29 -13.15 -2.52 6.31
N LYS A 30 -12.67 -3.35 5.38
CA LYS A 30 -13.21 -4.70 5.12
C LYS A 30 -12.91 -5.66 6.26
N LEU A 31 -11.78 -5.47 6.91
CA LEU A 31 -11.33 -6.27 8.04
C LEU A 31 -12.05 -5.88 9.34
N ASP A 32 -12.27 -4.58 9.59
CA ASP A 32 -13.03 -4.08 10.74
C ASP A 32 -14.52 -4.50 10.69
N LYS A 33 -15.08 -4.66 9.49
CA LYS A 33 -16.43 -5.22 9.28
C LYS A 33 -16.51 -6.73 9.49
N ASN A 34 -15.38 -7.44 9.54
CA ASN A 34 -15.36 -8.88 9.64
C ASN A 34 -15.46 -9.31 11.12
N THR A 35 -16.57 -9.95 11.49
CA THR A 35 -16.89 -10.35 12.87
C THR A 35 -16.11 -11.58 13.35
N ALA A 36 -15.42 -12.30 12.45
CA ALA A 36 -14.63 -13.50 12.77
C ALA A 36 -13.25 -13.22 13.42
N ILE A 37 -12.93 -11.96 13.72
CA ILE A 37 -11.62 -11.58 14.25
C ILE A 37 -11.63 -11.65 15.78
N PRO A 38 -10.78 -12.48 16.41
CA PRO A 38 -10.65 -12.55 17.87
C PRO A 38 -10.30 -11.18 18.47
N ALA A 39 -10.91 -10.83 19.60
CA ALA A 39 -10.79 -9.50 20.21
C ALA A 39 -9.33 -9.05 20.48
N GLY A 40 -8.41 -9.99 20.75
CA GLY A 40 -6.99 -9.70 20.97
C GLY A 40 -6.17 -9.38 19.71
N LEU A 41 -6.71 -9.67 18.52
CA LEU A 41 -6.06 -9.41 17.22
C LEU A 41 -6.69 -8.23 16.47
N LYS A 42 -7.81 -7.69 16.97
CA LYS A 42 -8.45 -6.49 16.40
C LYS A 42 -7.56 -5.26 16.58
N GLY A 43 -7.47 -4.46 15.53
CA GLY A 43 -6.76 -3.18 15.55
C GLY A 43 -5.34 -3.29 15.02
N THR A 44 -4.34 -3.42 15.89
CA THR A 44 -2.92 -3.28 15.51
C THR A 44 -2.31 -4.55 14.91
N GLY A 45 -2.57 -5.71 15.49
CA GLY A 45 -1.95 -6.99 15.07
C GLY A 45 -2.24 -7.36 13.62
N ILE A 46 -3.51 -7.36 13.21
CA ILE A 46 -3.86 -7.71 11.82
C ILE A 46 -3.46 -6.62 10.83
N THR A 47 -3.37 -5.38 11.27
CA THR A 47 -2.88 -4.29 10.40
C THR A 47 -1.43 -4.53 10.00
N PHE A 48 -0.57 -4.97 10.92
CA PHE A 48 0.80 -5.34 10.58
C PHE A 48 0.89 -6.51 9.60
N ILE A 49 0.09 -7.55 9.79
CA ILE A 49 0.02 -8.70 8.87
C ILE A 49 -0.43 -8.24 7.48
N THR A 50 -1.46 -7.41 7.42
CA THR A 50 -2.00 -6.85 6.17
C THR A 50 -0.98 -5.99 5.45
N ILE A 51 -0.25 -5.13 6.18
CA ILE A 51 0.82 -4.31 5.61
C ILE A 51 1.95 -5.21 5.07
N GLY A 52 2.26 -6.32 5.73
CA GLY A 52 3.21 -7.32 5.24
C GLY A 52 2.78 -7.93 3.90
N PHE A 53 1.52 -8.35 3.77
CA PHE A 53 0.97 -8.82 2.49
C PHE A 53 0.97 -7.74 1.41
N MET A 54 0.63 -6.51 1.77
CA MET A 54 0.65 -5.36 0.87
C MET A 54 2.08 -5.09 0.37
N ALA A 55 3.09 -5.17 1.24
CA ALA A 55 4.50 -5.04 0.87
C ALA A 55 4.92 -6.13 -0.13
N MET A 56 4.52 -7.39 0.07
CA MET A 56 4.78 -8.48 -0.89
C MET A 56 4.13 -8.21 -2.25
N ALA A 57 2.91 -7.66 -2.27
CA ALA A 57 2.24 -7.27 -3.51
C ALA A 57 3.00 -6.13 -4.23
N PHE A 58 3.46 -5.11 -3.51
CA PHE A 58 4.27 -4.02 -4.08
C PHE A 58 5.64 -4.49 -4.58
N ILE A 59 6.28 -5.44 -3.90
CA ILE A 59 7.53 -6.05 -4.36
C ILE A 59 7.32 -6.80 -5.69
N GLY A 60 6.15 -7.42 -5.91
CA GLY A 60 5.79 -8.01 -7.20
C GLY A 60 5.78 -7.01 -8.36
N PHE A 61 5.44 -5.74 -8.11
CA PHE A 61 5.53 -4.68 -9.11
C PHE A 61 6.96 -4.19 -9.35
N SER A 62 7.89 -4.41 -8.42
CA SER A 62 9.31 -4.06 -8.58
C SER A 62 9.99 -4.84 -9.71
N GLY A 63 9.44 -5.98 -10.16
CA GLY A 63 9.95 -6.74 -11.30
C GLY A 63 9.46 -6.23 -12.67
N MET A 64 8.51 -5.29 -12.68
CA MET A 64 7.88 -4.79 -13.92
C MET A 64 8.66 -3.63 -14.57
N ILE A 65 9.60 -3.02 -13.83
CA ILE A 65 10.47 -1.95 -14.31
C ILE A 65 11.90 -2.47 -14.24
N ALA A 66 12.42 -2.95 -15.37
CA ALA A 66 13.86 -3.12 -15.53
C ALA A 66 14.49 -1.73 -15.47
N VAL A 67 15.08 -1.38 -14.33
CA VAL A 67 16.05 -0.29 -14.26
C VAL A 67 17.35 -0.85 -14.83
N GLN A 68 17.42 -0.93 -16.15
CA GLN A 68 18.65 -1.03 -16.94
C GLN A 68 18.49 -0.17 -18.19
#